data_AF-A0A090X342-F1
#
_entry.id   AF-A0A090X342-F1
#
_cell.length_a   1.000
_cell.length_b   1.000
_cell.length_c   1.000
_cell.angle_alpha   90.00
_cell.angle_beta   90.00
_cell.angle_gamma   90.00
#
_symmetry.space_group_name_H-M   'P 1'
#
loop_
_entity.id
_entity.type
_entity.pdbx_description
1 polymer ?
#
loop_
_entity_poly.entity_id
_entity_poly.type
_entity_poly.pdbx_seq_one_letter_code
_entity_poly.pdbx_strand_id
1 'polypeptide(L)'
;MKNIALLLLAMILITSCDSEEESPERIEIVVPNEPDPVASNFDFSDWKVTLPVDVNSDGSPDEYAPSQLDNGGYRTLSALDGYMYDDPVGEGIIFYTQFDPNGATTANSSYPRTELRELINPSNSRDNWSLQDGGVLKVRMQALDVSDNTGTGSLNKDRFIMAQIHGIITPSDVARLNLSSDSAPPLLKMQWRDGDLYAYKKTLENESMSGDAIINKDDAVWG
;
A
#
# COMPACT_ATOMS: atom_id res chain seq x y z
N MET A 1 -81.84 -18.38 -3.76
CA MET A 1 -80.87 -17.29 -3.53
C MET A 1 -80.06 -17.62 -2.29
N LYS A 2 -78.85 -18.17 -2.45
CA LYS A 2 -77.85 -18.27 -1.38
C LYS A 2 -76.50 -17.97 -2.02
N ASN A 3 -75.86 -16.93 -1.51
CA ASN A 3 -74.65 -16.34 -2.04
C ASN A 3 -73.42 -17.15 -1.62
N ILE A 4 -72.52 -17.21 -2.60
CA ILE A 4 -71.08 -17.50 -2.63
C ILE A 4 -70.33 -17.26 -1.30
N ALA A 5 -69.40 -18.17 -1.00
CA ALA A 5 -68.07 -17.79 -0.49
C ALA A 5 -67.05 -18.86 -0.95
N LEU A 6 -66.44 -18.64 -2.11
CA LEU A 6 -65.30 -19.43 -2.59
C LEU A 6 -64.05 -18.79 -1.97
N LEU A 7 -63.46 -19.46 -0.97
CA LEU A 7 -62.24 -19.02 -0.32
C LEU A 7 -61.05 -19.41 -1.20
N LEU A 8 -60.54 -18.47 -2.00
CA LEU A 8 -59.26 -18.63 -2.69
C LEU A 8 -58.13 -18.45 -1.68
N LEU A 9 -57.48 -19.56 -1.32
CA LEU A 9 -56.26 -19.54 -0.54
C LEU A 9 -55.10 -19.17 -1.47
N ALA A 10 -54.72 -17.89 -1.48
CA ALA A 10 -53.53 -17.42 -2.18
C ALA A 10 -52.29 -17.90 -1.41
N MET A 11 -51.61 -18.91 -1.96
CA MET A 11 -50.34 -19.40 -1.43
C MET A 11 -49.24 -18.43 -1.89
N ILE A 12 -48.82 -17.53 -1.00
CA ILE A 12 -47.71 -16.61 -1.23
C ILE A 12 -46.42 -17.43 -1.12
N LEU A 13 -45.82 -17.77 -2.27
CA LEU A 13 -44.46 -18.29 -2.34
C LEU A 13 -43.51 -17.14 -2.02
N ILE A 14 -43.01 -17.13 -0.79
CA ILE A 14 -41.91 -16.26 -0.37
C ILE A 14 -40.64 -16.87 -0.97
N THR A 15 -40.27 -16.43 -2.17
CA THR A 15 -38.94 -16.75 -2.72
C THR A 15 -37.93 -15.95 -1.92
N SER A 16 -37.30 -16.60 -0.92
CA SER A 16 -36.08 -16.08 -0.31
C SER A 16 -35.00 -16.08 -1.39
N CYS A 17 -34.75 -14.91 -1.97
CA CYS A 17 -33.58 -14.70 -2.79
C CYS A 17 -32.40 -14.66 -1.81
N ASP A 18 -31.82 -15.82 -1.54
CA ASP A 18 -30.52 -15.90 -0.88
C ASP A 18 -29.51 -15.43 -1.93
N SER A 19 -29.28 -14.11 -1.97
CA SER A 19 -28.10 -13.58 -2.66
C SER A 19 -26.92 -14.02 -1.82
N GLU A 20 -26.21 -15.05 -2.27
CA GLU A 20 -24.86 -15.35 -1.79
C GLU A 20 -24.03 -14.08 -2.01
N GLU A 21 -23.89 -13.27 -0.96
CA GLU A 21 -22.90 -12.20 -0.94
C GLU A 21 -21.53 -12.90 -1.04
N GLU A 22 -20.93 -12.88 -2.22
CA GLU A 22 -19.53 -13.24 -2.38
C GLU A 22 -18.72 -12.35 -1.44
N SER A 23 -18.30 -12.92 -0.31
CA SER A 23 -17.32 -12.31 0.57
C SER A 23 -16.12 -11.96 -0.30
N PRO A 24 -15.72 -10.67 -0.41
CA PRO A 24 -14.64 -10.29 -1.28
C PRO A 24 -13.41 -11.11 -0.90
N GLU A 25 -12.89 -11.84 -1.89
CA GLU A 25 -11.85 -12.82 -1.68
C GLU A 25 -10.65 -12.16 -0.98
N ARG A 26 -10.33 -12.67 0.20
CA ARG A 26 -9.22 -12.24 1.04
C ARG A 26 -7.92 -12.44 0.24
N ILE A 27 -7.27 -11.35 -0.19
CA ILE A 27 -5.93 -11.27 -0.82
C ILE A 27 -5.54 -12.58 -1.54
N GLU A 28 -5.83 -12.66 -2.84
CA GLU A 28 -5.44 -13.82 -3.64
C GLU A 28 -3.91 -13.84 -3.84
N ILE A 29 -3.22 -14.77 -3.17
CA ILE A 29 -1.81 -15.05 -3.45
C ILE A 29 -1.76 -15.93 -4.70
N VAL A 30 -1.56 -15.31 -5.86
CA VAL A 30 -1.35 -16.03 -7.12
C VAL A 30 0.09 -16.53 -7.16
N VAL A 31 0.30 -17.84 -7.09
CA VAL A 31 1.61 -18.44 -7.35
C VAL A 31 1.94 -18.21 -8.83
N PRO A 32 3.01 -17.47 -9.17
CA PRO A 32 3.32 -17.15 -10.55
C PRO A 32 3.80 -18.40 -11.28
N ASN A 33 2.91 -19.06 -12.04
CA ASN A 33 3.28 -20.23 -12.84
C ASN A 33 3.80 -19.89 -14.25
N GLU A 34 3.77 -18.63 -14.70
CA GLU A 34 4.25 -18.24 -16.03
C GLU A 34 5.06 -16.94 -15.99
N PRO A 35 6.24 -16.83 -16.63
CA PRO A 35 6.97 -15.58 -16.78
C PRO A 35 6.10 -14.55 -17.52
N ASP A 36 5.96 -13.34 -16.97
CA ASP A 36 5.30 -12.24 -17.67
C ASP A 36 6.27 -11.71 -18.74
N PRO A 37 5.92 -11.79 -20.04
CA PRO A 37 6.82 -11.44 -21.13
C PRO A 37 7.14 -9.93 -21.23
N VAL A 38 6.59 -9.07 -20.36
CA VAL A 38 6.81 -7.61 -20.39
C VAL A 38 7.56 -7.09 -19.15
N ALA A 39 8.54 -7.85 -18.65
CA ALA A 39 9.39 -7.43 -17.52
C ALA A 39 10.27 -6.19 -17.77
N SER A 40 10.16 -5.53 -18.95
CA SER A 40 11.06 -4.44 -19.35
C SER A 40 10.40 -3.05 -19.45
N ASN A 41 9.07 -2.93 -19.37
CA ASN A 41 8.38 -1.64 -19.53
C ASN A 41 7.40 -1.37 -18.39
N PHE A 42 7.92 -0.79 -17.31
CA PHE A 42 7.14 -0.33 -16.16
C PHE A 42 6.60 1.07 -16.44
N ASP A 43 5.31 1.26 -16.19
CA ASP A 43 4.66 2.57 -16.24
C ASP A 43 4.82 3.27 -14.89
N PHE A 44 5.54 4.39 -14.88
CA PHE A 44 5.74 5.20 -13.68
C PHE A 44 5.02 6.55 -13.75
N SER A 45 4.06 6.73 -14.67
CA SER A 45 3.35 8.00 -14.85
C SER A 45 2.63 8.49 -13.59
N ASP A 46 2.24 7.55 -12.73
CA ASP A 46 1.53 7.81 -11.47
C ASP A 46 2.36 7.37 -10.25
N TRP A 47 3.69 7.37 -10.33
CA TRP A 47 4.54 6.95 -9.21
C TRP A 47 5.69 7.91 -8.99
N LYS A 48 5.89 8.33 -7.74
CA LYS A 48 7.17 8.89 -7.30
C LYS A 48 7.99 7.83 -6.57
N VAL A 49 9.31 7.98 -6.53
CA VAL A 49 10.19 7.18 -5.67
C VAL A 49 10.79 8.05 -4.59
N THR A 50 10.86 7.54 -3.36
CA THR A 50 11.59 8.14 -2.24
C THR A 50 12.84 7.31 -1.99
N LEU A 51 14.01 7.97 -1.85
CA LEU A 51 15.30 7.34 -1.57
C LEU A 51 15.69 7.47 -0.09
N PRO A 52 16.61 6.65 0.45
CA PRO A 52 17.02 6.71 1.85
C PRO A 52 18.15 7.73 2.12
N VAL A 53 18.22 8.80 1.31
CA VAL A 53 19.29 9.81 1.35
C VAL A 53 18.72 11.22 1.36
N ASP A 54 19.51 12.18 1.85
CA ASP A 54 19.22 13.61 1.83
C ASP A 54 20.46 14.32 1.25
N VAL A 55 20.64 14.20 -0.08
CA VAL A 55 21.80 14.78 -0.78
C VAL A 55 21.69 16.30 -0.83
N ASN A 56 20.46 16.82 -0.89
CA ASN A 56 20.20 18.24 -0.96
C ASN A 56 20.29 18.96 0.41
N SER A 57 20.39 18.21 1.52
CA SER A 57 20.48 18.67 2.91
C SER A 57 19.29 19.51 3.38
N ASP A 58 18.07 19.20 2.94
CA ASP A 58 16.83 19.87 3.35
C ASP A 58 16.17 19.25 4.59
N GLY A 59 16.76 18.17 5.12
CA GLY A 59 16.28 17.44 6.29
C GLY A 59 15.20 16.41 5.96
N SER A 60 14.96 16.11 4.69
CA SER A 60 14.00 15.11 4.22
C SER A 60 14.65 14.15 3.22
N PRO A 61 14.11 12.93 3.07
CA PRO A 61 14.52 12.03 2.02
C PRO A 61 14.30 12.62 0.62
N ASP A 62 15.26 12.44 -0.28
CA ASP A 62 15.15 12.85 -1.68
C ASP A 62 14.03 12.05 -2.37
N GLU A 63 13.21 12.76 -3.15
CA GLU A 63 12.10 12.19 -3.92
C GLU A 63 12.20 12.58 -5.39
N TYR A 64 11.83 11.65 -6.28
CA TYR A 64 11.82 11.86 -7.73
C TYR A 64 10.41 11.66 -8.27
N ALA A 65 9.92 12.67 -8.98
CA ALA A 65 8.56 12.75 -9.47
C ALA A 65 8.31 11.82 -10.68
N PRO A 66 7.03 11.49 -10.99
CA PRO A 66 6.69 10.65 -12.13
C PRO A 66 7.32 11.09 -13.46
N SER A 67 7.35 12.41 -13.71
CA SER A 67 7.94 12.99 -14.92
C SER A 67 9.45 12.74 -15.09
N GLN A 68 10.14 12.38 -14.00
CA GLN A 68 11.55 12.03 -14.02
C GLN A 68 11.76 10.51 -14.19
N LEU A 69 10.79 9.70 -13.79
CA LEU A 69 10.89 8.23 -13.78
C LEU A 69 10.32 7.59 -15.05
N ASP A 70 9.18 8.10 -15.51
CA ASP A 70 8.38 7.51 -16.58
C ASP A 70 9.11 7.48 -17.94
N ASN A 71 8.64 6.62 -18.85
CA ASN A 71 9.27 6.37 -20.16
C ASN A 71 10.76 6.02 -20.06
N GLY A 72 11.15 5.34 -18.97
CA GLY A 72 12.53 4.94 -18.70
C GLY A 72 13.44 6.06 -18.22
N GLY A 73 12.89 7.23 -17.85
CA GLY A 73 13.65 8.37 -17.33
C GLY A 73 14.53 8.01 -16.13
N TYR A 74 14.06 7.10 -15.26
CA TYR A 74 14.80 6.64 -14.08
C TYR A 74 16.20 6.11 -14.41
N ARG A 75 16.39 5.50 -15.59
CA ARG A 75 17.67 4.94 -16.06
C ARG A 75 18.75 5.99 -16.31
N THR A 76 18.36 7.25 -16.44
CA THR A 76 19.26 8.37 -16.74
C THR A 76 19.54 9.26 -15.52
N LEU A 77 18.86 9.00 -14.41
CA LEU A 77 19.01 9.75 -13.17
C LEU A 77 20.13 9.13 -12.33
N SER A 78 21.31 9.76 -12.37
CA SER A 78 22.47 9.30 -11.58
C SER A 78 22.20 9.23 -10.07
N ALA A 79 21.20 9.94 -9.57
CA ALA A 79 20.83 9.89 -8.16
C ALA A 79 20.11 8.60 -7.76
N LEU A 80 19.54 7.87 -8.73
CA LEU A 80 18.94 6.55 -8.51
C LEU A 80 19.98 5.42 -8.58
N ASP A 81 21.22 5.71 -9.00
CA ASP A 81 22.29 4.73 -9.10
C ASP A 81 22.51 4.04 -7.76
N GLY A 82 22.40 2.70 -7.76
CA GLY A 82 22.52 1.89 -6.55
C GLY A 82 21.26 1.83 -5.68
N TYR A 83 20.17 2.52 -6.02
CA TYR A 83 18.90 2.45 -5.30
C TYR A 83 17.77 1.88 -6.17
N MET A 84 17.60 2.37 -7.40
CA MET A 84 16.57 1.91 -8.32
C MET A 84 17.15 1.77 -9.72
N TYR A 85 17.28 0.54 -10.22
CA TYR A 85 17.95 0.26 -11.50
C TYR A 85 17.42 -1.01 -12.16
N ASP A 86 17.65 -1.16 -13.47
CA ASP A 86 17.30 -2.39 -14.18
C ASP A 86 18.05 -3.58 -13.59
N ASP A 87 17.36 -4.70 -13.42
CA ASP A 87 18.02 -5.96 -13.11
C ASP A 87 18.95 -6.36 -14.28
N PRO A 88 20.28 -6.54 -14.05
CA PRO A 88 21.23 -6.90 -15.11
C PRO A 88 20.92 -8.23 -15.81
N VAL A 89 20.16 -9.14 -15.19
CA VAL A 89 19.74 -10.39 -15.83
C VAL A 89 18.41 -10.27 -16.60
N GLY A 90 17.77 -9.10 -16.54
CA GLY A 90 16.59 -8.76 -17.35
C GLY A 90 15.26 -9.22 -16.76
N GLU A 91 15.17 -9.49 -15.45
CA GLU A 91 13.95 -10.02 -14.82
C GLU A 91 13.07 -8.94 -14.15
N GLY A 92 13.50 -7.67 -14.14
CA GLY A 92 12.69 -6.56 -13.64
C GLY A 92 13.50 -5.31 -13.26
N ILE A 93 13.03 -4.60 -12.23
CA ILE A 93 13.70 -3.46 -11.61
C ILE A 93 14.10 -3.83 -10.18
N ILE A 94 15.33 -3.49 -9.83
CA ILE A 94 15.88 -3.65 -8.49
C ILE A 94 15.56 -2.42 -7.67
N PHE A 95 15.02 -2.65 -6.47
CA PHE A 95 14.92 -1.66 -5.41
C PHE A 95 15.88 -2.08 -4.29
N TYR A 96 16.95 -1.31 -4.10
CA TYR A 96 17.95 -1.52 -3.07
C TYR A 96 17.81 -0.45 -2.00
N THR A 97 17.77 -0.86 -0.74
CA THR A 97 17.83 0.03 0.42
C THR A 97 18.81 -0.54 1.43
N GLN A 98 19.55 0.33 2.09
CA GLN A 98 20.43 -0.04 3.19
C GLN A 98 20.18 0.87 4.38
N PHE A 99 20.49 0.37 5.57
CA PHE A 99 20.56 1.21 6.74
C PHE A 99 21.86 2.01 6.72
N ASP A 100 21.73 3.33 6.75
CA ASP A 100 22.82 4.26 7.03
C ASP A 100 22.46 5.02 8.31
N PRO A 101 23.31 5.02 9.36
CA PRO A 101 23.07 5.81 10.57
C PRO A 101 22.97 7.32 10.31
N ASN A 102 23.48 7.80 9.18
CA ASN A 102 23.33 9.18 8.70
C ASN A 102 22.32 9.29 7.54
N GLY A 103 21.64 8.20 7.20
CA GLY A 103 20.64 8.15 6.13
C GLY A 103 19.36 8.91 6.51
N ALA A 104 18.60 9.29 5.48
CA ALA A 104 17.38 10.04 5.66
C ALA A 104 16.17 9.13 5.86
N THR A 105 15.23 9.57 6.70
CA THR A 105 13.91 8.94 6.85
C THR A 105 12.83 10.01 6.80
N THR A 106 11.65 9.67 6.29
CA THR A 106 10.53 10.62 6.25
C THR A 106 10.01 10.84 7.67
N ALA A 107 9.39 11.99 7.96
CA ALA A 107 8.81 12.31 9.28
C ALA A 107 7.85 11.23 9.85
N ASN A 108 7.28 10.38 8.98
CA ASN A 108 6.33 9.32 9.34
C ASN A 108 6.96 7.90 9.36
N SER A 109 8.29 7.78 9.32
CA SER A 109 9.01 6.50 9.26
C SER A 109 10.27 6.52 10.10
N SER A 110 10.53 5.44 10.84
CA SER A 110 11.82 5.23 11.53
C SER A 110 12.82 4.43 10.70
N TYR A 111 12.42 3.94 9.52
CA TYR A 111 13.22 3.08 8.66
C TYR A 111 13.48 3.74 7.30
N PRO A 112 14.69 3.53 6.73
CA PRO A 112 15.02 3.96 5.37
C PRO A 112 14.16 3.22 4.35
N ARG A 113 13.97 3.83 3.18
CA ARG A 113 13.22 3.23 2.09
C ARG A 113 13.78 3.64 0.74
N THR A 114 13.75 2.70 -0.18
CA THR A 114 13.69 2.95 -1.62
C THR A 114 12.35 2.42 -2.09
N GLU A 115 11.34 3.27 -2.10
CA GLU A 115 9.94 2.83 -2.21
C GLU A 115 9.14 3.77 -3.11
N LEU A 116 8.25 3.18 -3.91
CA LEU A 116 7.32 3.92 -4.75
C LEU A 116 6.09 4.38 -3.96
N ARG A 117 5.57 5.58 -4.28
CA ARG A 117 4.31 6.11 -3.77
C ARG A 117 3.41 6.51 -4.94
N GLU A 118 2.23 5.90 -5.01
CA GLU A 118 1.23 6.13 -6.06
C GLU A 118 0.71 7.57 -6.00
N LEU A 119 0.76 8.31 -7.09
CA LEU A 119 0.23 9.66 -7.27
C LEU A 119 -0.88 9.62 -8.34
N ILE A 120 -2.12 9.28 -7.96
CA ILE A 120 -3.27 9.31 -8.90
C ILE A 120 -3.49 10.69 -9.55
N ASN A 121 -2.94 11.73 -8.94
CA ASN A 121 -2.67 13.01 -9.55
C ASN A 121 -1.16 13.32 -9.40
N PRO A 122 -0.36 13.21 -10.47
CA PRO A 122 1.09 13.47 -10.44
C PRO A 122 1.48 14.85 -9.93
N SER A 123 0.55 15.82 -10.00
CA SER A 123 0.79 17.20 -9.55
C SER A 123 0.39 17.47 -8.10
N ASN A 124 -0.32 16.55 -7.45
CA ASN A 124 -0.86 16.74 -6.11
C ASN A 124 -0.88 15.44 -5.30
N SER A 125 0.10 15.26 -4.41
CA SER A 125 0.20 14.09 -3.54
C SER A 125 -0.92 13.98 -2.50
N ARG A 126 -1.78 15.00 -2.36
CA ARG A 126 -2.94 14.95 -1.45
C ARG A 126 -4.21 14.43 -2.11
N ASP A 127 -4.21 14.25 -3.43
CA ASP A 127 -5.30 13.56 -4.12
C ASP A 127 -5.04 12.05 -4.07
N ASN A 128 -5.97 11.32 -3.47
CA ASN A 128 -5.88 9.88 -3.21
C ASN A 128 -7.28 9.25 -3.32
N TRP A 129 -7.33 7.92 -3.39
CA TRP A 129 -8.57 7.16 -3.45
C TRP A 129 -9.05 6.73 -2.06
N SER A 130 -10.35 6.48 -1.94
CA SER A 130 -11.00 5.92 -0.76
C SER A 130 -11.26 4.42 -0.92
N LEU A 131 -11.52 3.71 0.18
CA LEU A 131 -11.92 2.30 0.11
C LEU A 131 -13.22 2.08 -0.68
N GLN A 132 -14.07 3.12 -0.83
CA GLN A 132 -15.27 3.05 -1.66
C GLN A 132 -14.96 3.10 -3.16
N ASP A 133 -13.92 3.82 -3.56
CA ASP A 133 -13.46 3.86 -4.95
C ASP A 133 -12.85 2.52 -5.37
N GLY A 134 -12.18 1.86 -4.42
CA GLY A 134 -11.46 0.62 -4.63
C GLY A 134 -10.14 0.81 -5.39
N GLY A 135 -9.38 -0.28 -5.53
CA GLY A 135 -8.09 -0.27 -6.21
C GLY A 135 -7.46 -1.65 -6.24
N VAL A 136 -6.68 -1.95 -7.27
CA VAL A 136 -5.98 -3.22 -7.43
C VAL A 136 -4.53 -2.96 -7.82
N LEU A 137 -3.60 -3.29 -6.91
CA LEU A 137 -2.17 -3.36 -7.20
C LEU A 137 -1.79 -4.81 -7.49
N LYS A 138 -1.35 -5.10 -8.71
CA LYS A 138 -0.79 -6.41 -9.09
C LYS A 138 0.72 -6.28 -9.23
N VAL A 139 1.46 -7.06 -8.43
CA VAL A 139 2.92 -7.04 -8.41
C VAL A 139 3.46 -8.46 -8.41
N ARG A 140 4.56 -8.66 -9.14
CA ARG A 140 5.43 -9.83 -9.02
C ARG A 140 6.76 -9.35 -8.46
N MET A 141 7.14 -9.85 -7.29
CA MET A 141 8.34 -9.41 -6.59
C MET A 141 9.09 -10.61 -6.04
N GLN A 142 10.40 -10.47 -5.92
CA GLN A 142 11.28 -11.43 -5.29
C GLN A 142 12.27 -10.70 -4.38
N ALA A 143 12.54 -11.26 -3.21
CA ALA A 143 13.68 -10.85 -2.38
C ALA A 143 14.94 -11.53 -2.93
N LEU A 144 15.90 -10.74 -3.44
CA LEU A 144 17.12 -11.26 -4.04
C LEU A 144 18.26 -11.40 -3.02
N ASP A 145 18.45 -10.38 -2.19
CA ASP A 145 19.42 -10.39 -1.10
C ASP A 145 18.83 -9.70 0.13
N VAL A 146 19.17 -10.23 1.31
CA VAL A 146 18.69 -9.73 2.60
C VAL A 146 19.80 -9.89 3.64
N SER A 147 20.08 -8.80 4.34
CA SER A 147 21.07 -8.75 5.43
C SER A 147 20.70 -9.69 6.58
N ASP A 148 21.73 -10.18 7.25
CA ASP A 148 21.56 -10.94 8.49
C ASP A 148 21.08 -10.02 9.60
N ASN A 149 20.09 -10.50 10.36
CA ASN A 149 19.64 -9.80 11.55
C ASN A 149 20.65 -10.01 12.68
N THR A 150 21.31 -8.92 13.07
CA THR A 150 22.29 -8.91 14.17
C THR A 150 21.71 -8.37 15.48
N GLY A 151 20.42 -8.02 15.48
CA GLY A 151 19.68 -7.53 16.64
C GLY A 151 19.19 -8.64 17.56
N THR A 152 18.39 -8.26 18.56
CA THR A 152 17.73 -9.21 19.46
C THR A 152 16.45 -9.76 18.82
N GLY A 153 16.20 -11.07 18.96
CA GLY A 153 15.00 -11.70 18.43
C GLY A 153 15.29 -13.11 17.92
N SER A 154 14.27 -13.73 17.31
CA SER A 154 14.34 -15.09 16.76
C SER A 154 14.54 -15.13 15.25
N LEU A 155 14.66 -13.98 14.58
CA LEU A 155 14.78 -13.92 13.13
C LEU A 155 16.24 -14.02 12.71
N ASN A 156 16.50 -14.70 11.59
CA ASN A 156 17.86 -14.83 11.05
C ASN A 156 18.21 -13.69 10.08
N LYS A 157 17.21 -13.19 9.35
CA LYS A 157 17.32 -12.11 8.37
C LYS A 157 16.57 -10.87 8.80
N ASP A 158 17.02 -9.73 8.31
CA ASP A 158 16.26 -8.49 8.45
C ASP A 158 14.91 -8.59 7.74
N ARG A 159 13.94 -7.81 8.20
CA ARG A 159 12.58 -7.79 7.65
C ARG A 159 12.30 -6.44 7.00
N PHE A 160 11.52 -6.45 5.93
CA PHE A 160 11.19 -5.24 5.20
C PHE A 160 9.79 -5.33 4.62
N ILE A 161 9.22 -4.17 4.30
CA ILE A 161 7.91 -4.08 3.68
C ILE A 161 8.08 -4.10 2.16
N MET A 162 7.32 -4.97 1.50
CA MET A 162 7.35 -5.12 0.04
C MET A 162 6.24 -4.32 -0.66
N ALA A 163 5.09 -4.14 0.00
CA ALA A 163 3.97 -3.38 -0.54
C ALA A 163 3.07 -2.87 0.60
N GLN A 164 2.39 -1.74 0.37
CA GLN A 164 1.56 -1.09 1.38
C GLN A 164 0.30 -0.47 0.77
N ILE A 165 -0.76 -0.36 1.59
CA ILE A 165 -1.82 0.62 1.42
C ILE A 165 -1.73 1.55 2.62
N HIS A 166 -1.38 2.82 2.39
CA HIS A 166 -1.16 3.79 3.44
C HIS A 166 -2.31 4.79 3.52
N GLY A 167 -2.90 4.96 4.70
CA GLY A 167 -3.89 6.01 4.92
C GLY A 167 -3.27 7.40 4.85
N ILE A 168 -4.07 8.37 4.42
CA ILE A 168 -3.76 9.81 4.49
C ILE A 168 -5.04 10.55 4.88
N ILE A 169 -4.91 11.53 5.78
CA ILE A 169 -6.01 12.37 6.23
C ILE A 169 -6.21 13.49 5.21
N THR A 170 -7.46 13.76 4.83
CA THR A 170 -7.76 14.79 3.84
C THR A 170 -7.30 16.17 4.34
N PRO A 171 -6.85 17.08 3.44
CA PRO A 171 -6.47 18.43 3.86
C PRO A 171 -7.60 19.20 4.55
N SER A 172 -8.85 18.93 4.15
CA SER A 172 -10.05 19.46 4.81
C SER A 172 -10.19 18.97 6.25
N ASP A 173 -9.93 17.70 6.53
CA ASP A 173 -10.01 17.15 7.88
C ASP A 173 -8.84 17.59 8.75
N VAL A 174 -7.63 17.68 8.18
CA VAL A 174 -6.48 18.27 8.87
C VAL A 174 -6.80 19.68 9.36
N ALA A 175 -7.37 20.52 8.48
CA ALA A 175 -7.76 21.88 8.85
C ALA A 175 -8.92 21.90 9.87
N ARG A 176 -9.97 21.10 9.63
CA ARG A 176 -11.19 21.06 10.45
C ARG A 176 -10.93 20.56 11.87
N LEU A 177 -10.02 19.59 12.02
CA LEU A 177 -9.66 18.97 13.29
C LEU A 177 -8.39 19.58 13.91
N ASN A 178 -7.78 20.57 13.26
CA ASN A 178 -6.54 21.22 13.69
C ASN A 178 -5.40 20.22 13.97
N LEU A 179 -5.21 19.29 13.03
CA LEU A 179 -4.14 18.28 13.09
C LEU A 179 -2.81 18.87 12.62
N SER A 180 -1.71 18.40 13.19
CA SER A 180 -0.36 18.84 12.80
C SER A 180 0.17 18.17 11.53
N SER A 181 -0.49 17.12 11.03
CA SER A 181 -0.08 16.34 9.86
C SER A 181 -1.29 15.64 9.22
N ASP A 182 -1.17 15.34 7.92
CA ASP A 182 -2.05 14.48 7.13
C ASP A 182 -1.73 12.98 7.28
N SER A 183 -0.80 12.60 8.16
CA SER A 183 -0.43 11.20 8.41
C SER A 183 -1.56 10.40 9.05
N ALA A 184 -1.93 9.28 8.43
CA ALA A 184 -2.83 8.26 8.98
C ALA A 184 -2.14 6.89 8.97
N PRO A 185 -2.66 5.88 9.71
CA PRO A 185 -2.03 4.57 9.77
C PRO A 185 -1.92 3.86 8.41
N PRO A 186 -0.90 3.00 8.21
CA PRO A 186 -0.91 2.05 7.11
C PRO A 186 -2.00 1.00 7.33
N LEU A 187 -2.96 0.91 6.41
CA LEU A 187 -4.07 -0.05 6.50
C LEU A 187 -3.66 -1.47 6.13
N LEU A 188 -2.72 -1.62 5.21
CA LEU A 188 -2.14 -2.91 4.82
C LEU A 188 -0.64 -2.78 4.67
N LYS A 189 0.10 -3.75 5.19
CA LYS A 189 1.54 -3.93 4.96
C LYS A 189 1.84 -5.38 4.62
N MET A 190 2.43 -5.62 3.45
CA MET A 190 2.96 -6.90 3.03
C MET A 190 4.44 -6.96 3.42
N GLN A 191 4.78 -7.72 4.44
CA GLN A 191 6.13 -7.79 5.00
C GLN A 191 6.82 -9.11 4.63
N TRP A 192 8.02 -9.00 4.06
CA TRP A 192 8.92 -10.14 3.95
C TRP A 192 9.63 -10.38 5.28
N ARG A 193 9.71 -11.64 5.71
CA ARG A 193 10.34 -12.04 6.97
C ARG A 193 10.84 -13.49 6.90
N ASP A 194 12.15 -13.67 6.96
CA ASP A 194 12.80 -15.00 6.97
C ASP A 194 12.33 -15.94 5.83
N GLY A 195 12.08 -15.39 4.64
CA GLY A 195 11.63 -16.15 3.47
C GLY A 195 10.11 -16.26 3.31
N ASP A 196 9.35 -15.85 4.32
CA ASP A 196 7.89 -15.84 4.27
C ASP A 196 7.33 -14.43 3.99
N LEU A 197 6.13 -14.38 3.41
CA LEU A 197 5.36 -13.14 3.23
C LEU A 197 4.20 -13.09 4.23
N TYR A 198 4.15 -12.02 5.03
CA TYR A 198 3.09 -11.77 6.00
C TYR A 198 2.26 -10.54 5.60
N ALA A 199 0.94 -10.66 5.66
CA ALA A 199 0.02 -9.54 5.47
C ALA A 199 -0.46 -9.01 6.82
N TYR A 200 -0.17 -7.74 7.12
CA TYR A 200 -0.63 -7.06 8.31
C TYR A 200 -1.69 -6.04 7.93
N LYS A 201 -2.93 -6.26 8.39
CA LYS A 201 -4.03 -5.34 8.23
C LYS A 201 -4.24 -4.57 9.54
N LYS A 202 -4.34 -3.25 9.45
CA LYS A 202 -4.72 -2.39 10.59
C LYS A 202 -6.24 -2.43 10.76
N THR A 203 -6.70 -2.49 12.01
CA THR A 203 -8.12 -2.57 12.39
C THR A 203 -8.43 -1.57 13.50
N LEU A 204 -9.71 -1.27 13.72
CA LEU A 204 -10.10 -0.48 14.89
C LEU A 204 -9.98 -1.35 16.14
N GLU A 205 -9.38 -0.81 17.20
CA GLU A 205 -9.37 -1.45 18.53
C GLU A 205 -10.78 -1.58 19.11
N ASN A 206 -11.67 -0.65 18.75
CA ASN A 206 -13.09 -0.69 19.06
C ASN A 206 -13.91 -0.42 17.80
N GLU A 207 -14.55 -1.46 17.26
CA GLU A 207 -15.37 -1.40 16.05
C GLU A 207 -16.61 -0.49 16.15
N SER A 208 -16.99 -0.04 17.36
CA SER A 208 -18.06 0.94 17.53
C SER A 208 -17.60 2.40 17.34
N MET A 209 -16.29 2.66 17.20
CA MET A 209 -15.78 3.99 16.88
C MET A 209 -16.15 4.42 15.46
N SER A 210 -16.47 5.71 15.30
CA SER A 210 -16.89 6.28 14.02
C SER A 210 -16.66 7.80 13.98
N GLY A 211 -16.85 8.40 12.81
CA GLY A 211 -16.74 9.84 12.60
C GLY A 211 -15.33 10.36 12.90
N ASP A 212 -15.24 11.52 13.54
CA ASP A 212 -13.96 12.18 13.82
C ASP A 212 -13.04 11.38 14.75
N ALA A 213 -13.60 10.48 15.57
CA ALA A 213 -12.83 9.67 16.51
C ALA A 213 -11.85 8.71 15.83
N ILE A 214 -12.07 8.38 14.55
CA ILE A 214 -11.19 7.50 13.77
C ILE A 214 -10.19 8.27 12.89
N ILE A 215 -10.28 9.60 12.82
CA ILE A 215 -9.44 10.46 11.97
C ILE A 215 -8.16 10.85 12.73
N ASN A 216 -7.32 9.86 13.01
CA ASN A 216 -6.02 10.02 13.66
C ASN A 216 -5.17 8.76 13.44
N LYS A 217 -3.96 8.76 14.02
CA LYS A 217 -3.01 7.64 13.99
C LYS A 217 -2.72 7.04 15.36
N ASP A 218 -3.62 7.23 16.32
CA ASP A 218 -3.44 6.77 17.70
C ASP A 218 -3.57 5.24 17.77
N ASP A 219 -2.61 4.60 18.43
CA ASP A 219 -2.62 3.15 18.65
C ASP A 219 -3.73 2.71 19.62
N ALA A 220 -4.35 3.63 20.37
CA ALA A 220 -5.56 3.34 21.15
C ALA A 220 -6.83 3.25 20.28
N VAL A 221 -6.77 3.76 19.05
CA VAL A 221 -7.87 3.71 18.06
C VAL A 221 -7.61 2.62 17.04
N TRP A 222 -6.35 2.45 16.63
CA TRP A 222 -5.95 1.56 15.54
C TRP A 222 -4.97 0.48 16.03
N GLY A 223 -5.35 -0.79 15.85
CA GLY A 223 -4.56 -2.00 16.12
C GLY A 223 -3.91 -2.58 14.89
#